data_AF-A0A914EAP0-F1
#
_entry.id   AF-A0A914EAP0-F1
#
_cell.length_a   1.000
_cell.length_b   1.000
_cell.length_c   1.000
_cell.angle_alpha   90.00
_cell.angle_beta   90.00
_cell.angle_gamma   90.00
#
_symmetry.space_group_name_H-M   'P 1'
#
loop_
_entity.id
_entity.type
_entity.pdbx_description
1 polymer ?
#
loop_
_entity_poly.entity_id
_entity_poly.type
_entity_poly.pdbx_seq_one_letter_code
_entity_poly.pdbx_strand_id
1 'polypeptide(L)'
;MLHITCAQYSKRQTIAHLEQTKALGIRNVLSLRGDLHPSEDGPVVYQYRALDMIRWIREEYGDYFTIATSGYPLGHPEAPSYMADISYLKEKVDAGAQFIITQLFFEPEVFEKFVQDCRDAGITVPIIPGIMPIQVSVI
;
A
#
# COMPACT_ATOMS: atom_id res chain seq x y z
N MET A 1 1.63 -13.93 2.82
CA MET A 1 2.01 -12.71 2.06
C MET A 1 2.97 -11.93 2.94
N LEU A 2 4.11 -11.48 2.41
CA LEU A 2 5.08 -10.72 3.18
C LEU A 2 4.78 -9.22 3.07
N HIS A 3 4.74 -8.51 4.19
CA HIS A 3 4.65 -7.04 4.18
C HIS A 3 6.06 -6.46 4.07
N ILE A 4 6.26 -5.53 3.14
CA ILE A 4 7.55 -4.86 2.94
C ILE A 4 7.34 -3.36 2.90
N THR A 5 8.23 -2.61 3.55
CA THR A 5 8.23 -1.14 3.63
C THR A 5 9.48 -0.57 3.00
N CYS A 6 9.40 0.65 2.45
CA CYS A 6 10.54 1.32 1.80
C CYS A 6 11.02 2.59 2.51
N ALA A 7 10.29 3.10 3.52
CA ALA A 7 10.61 4.37 4.16
C ALA A 7 11.97 4.40 4.87
N GLN A 8 12.41 3.26 5.41
CA GLN A 8 13.65 3.14 6.19
C GLN A 8 14.82 2.51 5.41
N TYR A 9 14.62 2.20 4.13
CA TYR A 9 15.57 1.43 3.33
C TYR A 9 15.86 2.11 2.00
N SER A 10 17.12 2.06 1.59
CA SER A 10 17.51 2.42 0.22
C SER A 10 16.95 1.42 -0.81
N LYS A 11 16.84 1.82 -2.09
CA LYS A 11 16.49 0.90 -3.19
C LYS A 11 17.32 -0.39 -3.11
N ARG A 12 18.63 -0.28 -2.91
CA ARG A 12 19.55 -1.44 -2.82
C ARG A 12 19.19 -2.40 -1.68
N GLN A 13 18.86 -1.88 -0.50
CA GLN A 13 18.46 -2.71 0.64
C GLN A 13 17.10 -3.38 0.38
N THR A 14 16.14 -2.63 -0.18
CA THR A 14 14.83 -3.17 -0.56
C THR A 14 14.96 -4.31 -1.57
N ILE A 15 15.79 -4.16 -2.61
CA ILE A 15 16.05 -5.24 -3.58
C ILE A 15 16.71 -6.45 -2.92
N ALA A 16 17.66 -6.25 -2.01
CA ALA A 16 18.29 -7.36 -1.29
C ALA A 16 17.26 -8.16 -0.44
N HIS A 17 16.33 -7.48 0.22
CA HIS A 17 15.24 -8.14 0.95
C HIS A 17 14.28 -8.90 0.00
N LEU A 18 14.00 -8.35 -1.17
CA LEU A 18 13.17 -9.01 -2.19
C LEU A 18 13.86 -10.26 -2.76
N GLU A 19 15.18 -10.25 -2.95
CA GLU A 19 15.91 -11.45 -3.38
C GLU A 19 15.85 -12.56 -2.33
N GLN A 20 16.02 -12.22 -1.06
CA GLN A 20 15.84 -13.18 0.05
C GLN A 20 14.41 -13.72 0.08
N THR A 21 13.43 -12.84 -0.11
CA THR A 21 12.01 -13.21 -0.17
C THR A 21 11.74 -14.20 -1.30
N LYS A 22 12.32 -13.97 -2.48
CA LYS A 22 12.25 -14.86 -3.64
C LYS A 22 12.95 -16.19 -3.39
N ALA A 23 14.14 -16.19 -2.77
CA ALA A 23 14.88 -17.40 -2.43
C ALA A 23 14.12 -18.32 -1.44
N LEU A 24 13.28 -17.75 -0.58
CA LEU A 24 12.37 -18.47 0.31
C LEU A 24 11.11 -19.00 -0.40
N GLY A 25 10.95 -18.76 -1.70
CA GLY A 25 9.79 -19.19 -2.47
C GLY A 25 8.53 -18.34 -2.25
N ILE A 26 8.64 -17.19 -1.55
CA ILE A 26 7.51 -16.29 -1.34
C ILE A 26 7.17 -15.59 -2.66
N ARG A 27 5.88 -15.58 -3.00
CA ARG A 27 5.35 -15.01 -4.25
C ARG A 27 4.43 -13.82 -4.06
N ASN A 28 4.01 -13.53 -2.84
CA ASN A 28 3.00 -12.50 -2.56
C ASN A 28 3.57 -11.46 -1.60
N VAL A 29 3.58 -10.20 -2.02
CA VAL A 29 4.07 -9.07 -1.21
C VAL A 29 3.02 -7.98 -1.09
N LEU A 30 2.93 -7.36 0.08
CA LEU A 30 2.19 -6.12 0.29
C LEU A 30 3.20 -4.97 0.31
N SER A 31 3.15 -4.14 -0.73
CA SER A 31 4.04 -2.98 -0.87
C SER A 31 3.52 -1.78 -0.09
N LEU A 32 4.30 -1.32 0.88
CA LEU A 32 3.96 -0.20 1.76
C LEU A 32 5.04 0.87 1.74
N ARG A 33 4.67 2.13 1.96
CA ARG A 33 5.65 3.16 2.31
C ARG A 33 6.30 2.80 3.65
N GLY A 34 5.46 2.52 4.65
CA GLY A 34 5.86 2.47 6.05
C GLY A 34 5.87 3.85 6.67
N ASP A 35 6.11 3.89 7.97
CA ASP A 35 6.10 5.12 8.76
C ASP A 35 7.51 5.45 9.24
N LEU A 36 7.75 6.74 9.40
CA LEU A 36 8.96 7.26 10.04
C LEU A 36 8.53 7.97 11.32
N HIS A 37 9.29 7.74 12.39
CA HIS A 37 9.12 8.50 13.61
C HIS A 37 9.78 9.87 13.44
N PRO A 38 9.12 10.96 13.86
CA PRO A 38 9.78 12.27 13.94
C PRO A 38 11.04 12.15 14.80
N SER A 39 12.19 12.53 14.26
CA SER A 39 13.40 12.77 15.05
C SER A 39 13.35 14.17 15.65
N GLU A 40 14.12 14.42 16.71
CA GLU A 40 14.32 15.77 17.25
C GLU A 40 14.89 16.75 16.20
N ASP A 41 15.53 16.22 15.15
CA ASP A 41 16.29 16.96 14.14
C ASP A 41 15.48 17.54 12.96
N GLY A 42 14.14 17.48 12.99
CA GLY A 42 13.30 18.16 12.00
C GLY A 42 12.22 17.30 11.33
N PRO A 43 11.60 17.80 10.25
CA PRO A 43 10.43 17.16 9.65
C PRO A 43 10.78 15.81 9.01
N VAL A 44 9.83 14.89 9.09
CA VAL A 44 9.93 13.58 8.42
C VAL A 44 9.96 13.77 6.90
N VAL A 45 11.04 13.33 6.26
CA VAL A 45 11.17 13.32 4.79
C VAL A 45 11.22 11.88 4.30
N TYR A 46 10.17 11.47 3.59
CA TYR A 46 10.14 10.18 2.93
C TYR A 46 10.96 10.22 1.64
N GLN A 47 12.04 9.44 1.58
CA GLN A 47 12.84 9.31 0.36
C GLN A 47 12.09 8.54 -0.74
N TYR A 48 11.30 7.56 -0.34
CA TYR A 48 10.59 6.66 -1.24
C TYR A 48 9.17 6.39 -0.77
N ARG A 49 8.29 6.08 -1.71
CA ARG A 49 6.90 5.71 -1.47
C ARG A 49 6.59 4.31 -2.00
N ALA A 50 5.43 3.78 -1.63
CA ALA A 50 4.96 2.47 -2.10
C ALA A 50 4.98 2.33 -3.63
N LEU A 51 4.68 3.42 -4.37
CA LEU A 51 4.73 3.45 -5.83
C LEU A 51 6.13 3.14 -6.37
N ASP A 52 7.18 3.71 -5.77
CA ASP A 52 8.56 3.47 -6.19
C ASP A 52 8.92 1.99 -6.02
N MET A 53 8.55 1.41 -4.88
CA MET A 53 8.79 -0.01 -4.61
C MET A 53 8.01 -0.93 -5.56
N ILE A 54 6.77 -0.61 -5.92
CA ILE A 54 6.01 -1.38 -6.93
C ILE A 54 6.75 -1.37 -8.27
N ARG A 55 7.23 -0.20 -8.71
CA ARG A 55 8.01 -0.06 -9.95
C ARG A 55 9.29 -0.89 -9.90
N TRP A 56 10.03 -0.84 -8.80
CA TRP A 56 11.25 -1.64 -8.64
C TRP A 56 10.98 -3.14 -8.65
N ILE A 57 9.89 -3.59 -8.00
CA ILE A 57 9.53 -5.01 -8.01
C ILE A 57 9.23 -5.45 -9.45
N ARG A 58 8.50 -4.65 -10.23
CA ARG A 58 8.18 -4.98 -11.63
C ARG A 58 9.41 -4.93 -12.53
N GLU A 59 10.27 -3.93 -12.35
CA GLU A 59 11.52 -3.77 -13.10
C GLU A 59 12.46 -4.98 -12.91
N GLU A 60 12.68 -5.39 -11.66
CA GLU A 60 13.69 -6.40 -11.31
C GLU A 60 13.16 -7.85 -11.40
N TYR A 61 11.86 -8.05 -11.17
CA TYR A 61 11.29 -9.40 -11.00
C TYR A 61 10.13 -9.72 -11.96
N GLY A 62 9.70 -8.77 -12.79
CA GLY A 62 8.57 -8.94 -13.69
C GLY A 62 7.32 -9.44 -12.95
N ASP A 63 6.77 -10.56 -13.40
CA ASP A 63 5.56 -11.17 -12.85
C ASP A 63 5.81 -12.19 -11.73
N TYR A 64 7.05 -12.34 -11.27
CA TYR A 64 7.37 -13.32 -10.22
C TYR A 64 6.56 -13.08 -8.93
N PHE A 65 6.44 -11.80 -8.55
CA PHE A 65 5.68 -11.38 -7.37
C PHE A 65 4.27 -10.93 -7.76
N THR A 66 3.28 -11.43 -7.02
CA THR A 66 1.98 -10.79 -6.90
C THR A 66 2.06 -9.66 -5.89
N ILE A 67 1.70 -8.45 -6.32
CA ILE A 67 1.88 -7.23 -5.53
C ILE A 67 0.52 -6.71 -5.06
N ALA A 68 0.34 -6.62 -3.75
CA ALA A 68 -0.76 -5.88 -3.13
C ALA A 68 -0.31 -4.46 -2.77
N THR A 69 -1.26 -3.52 -2.70
CA THR A 69 -1.06 -2.18 -2.14
C THR A 69 -2.12 -1.86 -1.10
N SER A 70 -1.82 -0.93 -0.18
CA SER A 70 -2.83 -0.33 0.69
C SER A 70 -3.76 0.63 -0.06
N GLY A 71 -5.03 0.68 0.34
CA GLY A 71 -6.00 1.72 0.00
C GLY A 71 -6.69 2.25 1.26
N TYR A 72 -7.15 3.50 1.26
CA TYR A 72 -7.68 4.16 2.46
C TYR A 72 -9.11 4.66 2.18
N PRO A 73 -10.16 3.95 2.64
CA PRO A 73 -11.55 4.30 2.34
C PRO A 73 -11.97 5.69 2.82
N LEU A 74 -11.33 6.21 3.87
CA LEU A 74 -11.53 7.57 4.40
C LEU A 74 -10.43 8.56 3.96
N GLY A 75 -9.54 8.13 3.05
CA GLY A 75 -8.35 8.87 2.62
C GLY A 75 -7.16 8.72 3.57
N HIS A 76 -5.95 8.66 3.02
CA HIS A 76 -4.73 8.69 3.81
C HIS A 76 -4.60 10.03 4.57
N PRO A 77 -4.27 10.05 5.88
CA PRO A 77 -4.23 11.30 6.67
C PRO A 77 -3.25 12.35 6.15
N GLU A 78 -2.15 11.92 5.53
CA GLU A 78 -1.15 12.81 4.92
C GLU A 78 -1.48 13.18 3.45
N ALA A 79 -2.58 12.69 2.88
CA ALA A 79 -2.95 13.03 1.51
C ALA A 79 -3.53 14.46 1.45
N PRO A 80 -3.26 15.24 0.39
CA PRO A 80 -3.83 16.59 0.22
C PRO A 80 -5.35 16.61 0.15
N SER A 81 -5.95 15.53 -0.34
CA SER A 81 -7.41 15.32 -0.37
C SER A 81 -7.71 13.84 -0.62
N TYR A 82 -8.94 13.43 -0.36
CA TYR A 82 -9.43 12.09 -0.69
C TYR A 82 -9.23 11.74 -2.17
N MET A 83 -9.57 12.65 -3.09
CA MET A 83 -9.40 12.43 -4.54
C MET A 83 -7.93 12.39 -4.98
N ALA A 84 -7.04 13.10 -4.27
CA ALA A 84 -5.60 12.99 -4.50
C ALA A 84 -5.09 11.59 -4.08
N ASP A 85 -5.61 11.03 -2.99
CA ASP A 85 -5.26 9.67 -2.54
C ASP A 85 -5.78 8.59 -3.51
N ILE A 86 -7.00 8.76 -4.07
CA ILE A 86 -7.51 7.88 -5.13
C ILE A 86 -6.65 7.96 -6.40
N SER A 87 -6.24 9.16 -6.81
CA SER A 87 -5.34 9.34 -7.96
C SER A 87 -4.00 8.62 -7.74
N TYR A 88 -3.43 8.76 -6.54
CA TYR A 88 -2.19 8.07 -6.19
C TYR A 88 -2.37 6.54 -6.09
N LEU A 89 -3.53 6.07 -5.64
CA LEU A 89 -3.89 4.65 -5.66
C LEU A 89 -3.95 4.11 -7.09
N LYS A 90 -4.52 4.87 -8.03
CA LYS A 90 -4.53 4.52 -9.46
C LYS A 90 -3.12 4.39 -10.01
N GLU A 91 -2.22 5.32 -9.69
CA GLU A 91 -0.81 5.23 -10.10
C GLU A 91 -0.13 3.95 -9.60
N LYS A 92 -0.41 3.52 -8.36
CA LYS A 92 0.11 2.25 -7.81
C LYS A 92 -0.41 1.03 -8.56
N VAL A 93 -1.68 1.04 -8.94
CA VAL A 93 -2.30 -0.02 -9.74
C VAL A 93 -1.71 -0.06 -11.15
N ASP A 94 -1.56 1.10 -11.79
CA ASP A 94 -0.97 1.22 -13.14
C ASP A 94 0.50 0.81 -13.17
N ALA A 95 1.23 1.05 -12.08
CA ALA A 95 2.59 0.56 -11.92
C ALA A 95 2.69 -0.96 -11.71
N GLY A 96 1.55 -1.66 -11.54
CA GLY A 96 1.49 -3.12 -11.49
C GLY A 96 1.03 -3.71 -10.17
N ALA A 97 0.44 -2.95 -9.25
CA ALA A 97 -0.27 -3.56 -8.12
C ALA A 97 -1.50 -4.33 -8.62
N GLN A 98 -1.65 -5.58 -8.18
CA GLN A 98 -2.66 -6.52 -8.70
C GLN A 98 -3.91 -6.62 -7.83
N PHE A 99 -3.87 -6.14 -6.58
CA PHE A 99 -5.06 -5.96 -5.74
C PHE A 99 -4.77 -4.99 -4.61
N ILE A 100 -5.85 -4.50 -4.01
CA ILE A 100 -5.84 -3.50 -2.94
C ILE A 100 -6.33 -4.16 -1.65
N ILE A 101 -5.66 -3.91 -0.54
CA ILE A 101 -6.16 -4.21 0.82
C ILE A 101 -6.45 -2.87 1.49
N THR A 102 -7.67 -2.68 1.99
CA THR A 102 -8.04 -1.41 2.61
C THR A 102 -7.52 -1.29 4.04
N GLN A 103 -7.28 -0.05 4.48
CA GLN A 103 -7.31 0.29 5.90
C GLN A 103 -8.68 -0.08 6.48
N LEU A 104 -8.70 -0.35 7.79
CA LEU A 104 -9.92 -0.65 8.53
C LEU A 104 -10.96 0.47 8.43
N PHE A 105 -12.22 0.06 8.48
CA PHE A 105 -13.41 0.91 8.55
C PHE A 105 -14.48 0.17 9.35
N PHE A 106 -15.49 0.90 9.84
CA PHE A 106 -16.55 0.32 10.69
C PHE A 106 -17.95 0.38 10.07
N GLU A 107 -18.14 1.22 9.05
CA GLU A 107 -19.40 1.38 8.32
C GLU A 107 -19.27 0.78 6.91
N PRO A 108 -20.15 -0.15 6.49
CA PRO A 108 -20.06 -0.76 5.17
C PRO A 108 -20.19 0.27 4.04
N GLU A 109 -20.97 1.33 4.23
CA GLU A 109 -21.21 2.40 3.26
C GLU A 109 -19.90 3.13 2.89
N VAL A 110 -18.96 3.23 3.83
CA VAL A 110 -17.62 3.82 3.59
C VAL A 110 -16.85 2.99 2.57
N PHE A 111 -16.93 1.66 2.66
CA PHE A 111 -16.27 0.78 1.72
C PHE A 111 -16.97 0.76 0.36
N GLU A 112 -18.29 0.73 0.33
CA GLU A 112 -19.07 0.79 -0.91
C GLU A 112 -18.76 2.05 -1.71
N LYS A 113 -18.76 3.21 -1.03
CA LYS A 113 -18.39 4.48 -1.65
C LYS A 113 -16.96 4.46 -2.17
N PHE A 114 -16.00 3.97 -1.38
CA PHE A 114 -14.61 3.85 -1.81
C PHE A 114 -14.44 2.97 -3.05
N VAL A 115 -15.16 1.84 -3.11
CA VAL A 115 -15.15 0.96 -4.28
C VAL A 115 -15.70 1.72 -5.49
N GLN A 116 -16.83 2.41 -5.37
CA GLN A 116 -17.41 3.20 -6.46
C GLN A 116 -16.44 4.27 -6.97
N ASP A 117 -15.87 5.07 -6.07
CA ASP A 117 -14.91 6.12 -6.45
C ASP A 117 -13.65 5.52 -7.14
N CYS A 118 -13.18 4.35 -6.68
CA CYS A 118 -12.10 3.62 -7.34
C CYS A 118 -12.49 3.19 -8.76
N ARG A 119 -13.71 2.68 -8.96
CA ARG A 119 -14.21 2.29 -10.29
C ARG A 119 -14.33 3.50 -11.22
N ASP A 120 -14.84 4.62 -10.73
CA ASP A 120 -14.94 5.86 -11.48
C ASP A 120 -13.56 6.41 -11.89
N ALA A 121 -12.54 6.17 -11.07
CA ALA A 121 -11.13 6.47 -11.38
C ALA A 121 -10.44 5.43 -12.29
N GLY A 122 -11.17 4.39 -12.76
CA GLY A 122 -10.65 3.35 -13.64
C GLY A 122 -9.81 2.27 -12.95
N ILE A 123 -9.86 2.16 -11.61
CA ILE A 123 -9.23 1.08 -10.87
C ILE A 123 -10.12 -0.16 -10.97
N THR A 124 -9.64 -1.22 -11.62
CA THR A 124 -10.43 -2.45 -11.86
C THR A 124 -9.94 -3.67 -11.11
N VAL A 125 -8.79 -3.58 -10.44
CA VAL A 125 -8.24 -4.68 -9.62
C VAL A 125 -9.15 -5.02 -8.44
N PRO A 126 -9.06 -6.26 -7.89
CA PRO A 126 -9.76 -6.63 -6.66
C PRO A 126 -9.43 -5.69 -5.50
N ILE A 127 -10.45 -5.36 -4.70
CA ILE A 127 -10.34 -4.53 -3.49
C ILE A 127 -10.85 -5.38 -2.33
N ILE A 128 -9.98 -5.69 -1.38
CA ILE A 128 -10.26 -6.56 -0.23
C ILE A 128 -10.48 -5.66 1.00
N PRO A 129 -11.65 -5.74 1.67
CA PRO A 129 -11.91 -4.95 2.86
C PRO A 129 -11.07 -5.44 4.05
N GLY A 130 -10.31 -4.53 4.66
CA GLY A 130 -9.64 -4.76 5.94
C GLY A 130 -10.63 -4.62 7.09
N ILE A 131 -10.88 -5.69 7.84
CA ILE A 131 -11.81 -5.70 8.98
C ILE A 131 -11.03 -5.98 10.27
N MET A 132 -11.19 -5.10 11.26
CA MET A 132 -10.63 -5.28 12.59
C MET A 132 -11.76 -5.48 13.62
N PRO A 133 -11.91 -6.68 14.20
CA PRO A 133 -12.88 -6.92 15.26
C PRO A 133 -12.55 -6.08 16.50
N ILE A 134 -13.56 -5.44 17.09
CA ILE A 134 -13.40 -4.73 18.38
C ILE A 134 -13.29 -5.78 19.49
N GLN A 135 -12.14 -5.82 20.17
CA GLN A 135 -11.84 -6.84 21.19
C GLN A 135 -12.15 -6.39 22.63
N VAL A 136 -12.33 -5.09 22.85
CA VAL A 136 -12.66 -4.52 24.16
C VAL A 136 -13.78 -3.49 24.01
N SER A 137 -14.88 -3.73 24.72
CA SER A 137 -15.93 -2.77 24.98
C SER A 137 -15.76 -2.28 26.42
N VAL A 138 -15.31 -1.03 26.60
CA VAL A 138 -15.47 -0.34 27.88
C VAL A 138 -16.88 0.25 27.85
N ILE A 139 -17.80 -0.38 28.57
CA ILE A 139 -19.12 0.15 28.89
C ILE A 139 -19.03 0.76 30.29
#